data_AF-A0A850T3X9-F1
#
_entry.id   AF-A0A850T3X9-F1
#
_cell.length_a   1.000
_cell.length_b   1.000
_cell.length_c   1.000
_cell.angle_alpha   90.00
_cell.angle_beta   90.00
_cell.angle_gamma   90.00
#
_symmetry.space_group_name_H-M   'P 1'
#
loop_
_entity.id
_entity.type
_entity.pdbx_description
1 polymer ?
#
loop_
_entity_poly.entity_id
_entity_poly.type
_entity_poly.pdbx_seq_one_letter_code
_entity_poly.pdbx_strand_id
1 'polypeptide(L)'
;MGKKKVRLSEENLTPDDIAVQQKILQESIRAYYRKPPYWLFEEYCNSSKSVFERDLENRCIEVEKDGILTLLAAIEALFKVDFFERVYNRKRGQLSRTFRELYKQQTNNRISLNAIFKEWINAGDGSCSKLINALQGAFKYRHWLAHGRYWVPKYGQKCQPPRPEGRGLKPSFARQGSVDQGNIFNYWQSYLKENISSCIER
;
A
#
# COMPACT_ATOMS: atom_id res chain seq x y z
N MET A 1 -36.55 -7.73 -1.45
CA MET A 1 -36.00 -6.36 -1.49
C MET A 1 -34.68 -6.38 -2.26
N GLY A 2 -34.53 -5.54 -3.29
CA GLY A 2 -33.28 -5.45 -4.04
C GLY A 2 -32.15 -4.85 -3.19
N LYS A 3 -30.92 -5.34 -3.34
CA LYS A 3 -29.76 -4.76 -2.66
C LYS A 3 -29.53 -3.32 -3.13
N LYS A 4 -29.32 -2.40 -2.20
CA LYS A 4 -29.03 -1.00 -2.52
C LYS A 4 -27.67 -0.89 -3.21
N LYS A 5 -27.62 -0.24 -4.37
CA LYS A 5 -26.38 0.05 -5.10
C LYS A 5 -25.47 0.97 -4.27
N VAL A 6 -24.18 0.64 -4.18
CA VAL A 6 -23.17 1.52 -3.60
C VAL A 6 -22.94 2.69 -4.56
N ARG A 7 -22.95 3.93 -4.04
CA ARG A 7 -22.58 5.12 -4.81
C ARG A 7 -21.06 5.30 -4.75
N LEU A 8 -20.42 5.45 -5.89
CA LEU A 8 -18.99 5.73 -6.00
C LEU A 8 -18.83 7.27 -5.98
N SER A 9 -17.85 7.79 -5.24
CA SER A 9 -17.64 9.24 -5.08
C SER A 9 -16.83 9.87 -6.22
N GLU A 10 -16.16 9.06 -7.05
CA GLU A 10 -15.25 9.50 -8.12
C GLU A 10 -13.98 10.24 -7.63
N GLU A 11 -13.88 10.54 -6.33
CA GLU A 11 -12.72 11.14 -5.64
C GLU A 11 -11.59 10.12 -5.36
N ASN A 12 -11.29 9.22 -6.29
CA ASN A 12 -10.25 8.21 -6.10
C ASN A 12 -8.86 8.85 -6.22
N LEU A 13 -7.96 8.57 -5.27
CA LEU A 13 -6.56 8.99 -5.33
C LEU A 13 -5.79 8.16 -6.35
N THR A 14 -5.03 8.82 -7.23
CA THR A 14 -4.12 8.12 -8.14
C THR A 14 -2.76 7.86 -7.48
N PRO A 15 -2.00 6.82 -7.92
CA PRO A 15 -0.64 6.62 -7.44
C PRO A 15 0.28 7.82 -7.69
N ASP A 16 0.02 8.63 -8.71
CA ASP A 16 0.80 9.82 -9.03
C ASP A 16 0.53 10.96 -8.06
N ASP A 17 -0.73 11.21 -7.72
CA ASP A 17 -1.10 12.22 -6.71
C ASP A 17 -0.47 11.88 -5.36
N ILE A 18 -0.51 10.61 -4.97
CA ILE A 18 0.07 10.12 -3.71
C ILE A 18 1.59 10.33 -3.72
N ALA A 19 2.26 10.04 -4.84
CA ALA A 19 3.70 10.22 -4.96
C ALA A 19 4.13 11.69 -4.89
N VAL A 20 3.37 12.58 -5.54
CA VAL A 20 3.58 14.03 -5.44
C VAL A 20 3.41 14.48 -3.99
N GLN A 21 2.33 14.06 -3.33
CA GLN A 21 2.07 14.43 -1.94
C GLN A 21 3.16 13.93 -0.99
N GLN A 22 3.61 12.69 -1.16
CA GLN A 22 4.69 12.15 -0.33
C GLN A 22 5.99 12.92 -0.52
N LYS A 23 6.34 13.25 -1.77
CA LYS A 23 7.54 14.04 -2.06
C LYS A 23 7.46 15.41 -1.38
N ILE A 24 6.31 16.08 -1.46
CA ILE A 24 6.08 17.37 -0.79
C ILE A 24 6.27 17.23 0.72
N LEU A 25 5.69 16.20 1.34
CA LEU A 25 5.81 15.98 2.78
C LEU A 25 7.26 15.69 3.21
N GLN A 26 7.99 14.85 2.47
CA GLN A 26 9.40 14.57 2.76
C GLN A 26 10.27 15.83 2.65
N GLU A 27 10.10 16.61 1.59
CA GLU A 27 10.84 17.87 1.42
C GLU A 27 10.45 18.91 2.49
N SER A 28 9.19 18.95 2.91
CA SER A 28 8.71 19.84 3.97
C SER A 28 9.36 19.50 5.31
N ILE A 29 9.47 18.20 5.65
CA ILE A 29 10.19 17.77 6.85
C ILE A 29 11.66 18.15 6.75
N ARG A 30 12.33 17.85 5.63
CA ARG A 30 13.74 18.24 5.44
C ARG A 30 13.95 19.75 5.58
N ALA A 31 13.03 20.55 5.03
CA ALA A 31 13.07 22.00 5.17
C ALA A 31 12.89 22.46 6.62
N TYR A 32 11.96 21.83 7.36
CA TYR A 32 11.74 22.08 8.79
C TYR A 32 13.01 21.82 9.62
N TYR A 33 13.73 20.73 9.38
CA TYR A 33 15.00 20.45 10.08
C TYR A 33 16.18 21.27 9.56
N ARG A 34 16.14 21.81 8.34
CA ARG A 34 17.20 22.69 7.81
C ARG A 34 17.20 24.06 8.50
N LYS A 35 16.01 24.57 8.84
CA LYS A 35 15.83 25.85 9.55
C LYS A 35 14.84 25.64 10.70
N PRO A 36 15.28 24.95 11.77
CA PRO A 36 14.38 24.61 12.86
C PRO A 36 13.88 25.87 13.55
N PRO A 37 12.61 25.91 13.98
CA PRO A 37 12.11 27.00 14.80
C PRO A 37 12.83 27.02 16.15
N TYR A 38 12.82 28.19 16.81
CA TYR A 38 13.57 28.43 18.05
C TYR A 38 13.27 27.41 19.16
N TRP A 39 12.01 27.03 19.35
CA TRP A 39 11.64 26.04 20.39
C TRP A 39 12.20 24.63 20.09
N LEU A 40 12.34 24.25 18.83
CA LEU A 40 12.98 22.99 18.47
C LEU A 40 14.49 23.07 18.74
N PHE A 41 15.09 24.24 18.52
CA PHE A 41 16.48 24.47 18.90
C PHE A 41 16.66 24.25 20.41
N GLU A 42 15.79 24.75 21.27
CA GLU A 42 15.85 24.49 22.73
C GLU A 42 15.80 23.00 23.08
N GLU A 43 14.94 22.22 22.41
CA GLU A 43 14.82 20.77 22.59
C GLU A 43 16.13 20.03 22.22
N TYR A 44 16.85 20.51 21.21
CA TYR A 44 18.09 19.90 20.72
C TYR A 44 19.38 20.63 21.13
N CYS A 45 19.31 21.73 21.89
CA CYS A 45 20.47 22.55 22.30
C CYS A 45 21.57 21.73 22.98
N ASN A 46 21.17 20.72 23.76
CA ASN A 46 22.07 19.84 24.50
C ASN A 46 22.24 18.46 23.84
N SER A 47 21.66 18.25 22.66
CA SER A 47 21.72 16.98 21.93
C SER A 47 22.88 16.98 20.93
N SER A 48 23.45 15.81 20.69
CA SER A 48 24.44 15.66 19.61
C SER A 48 23.77 15.77 18.24
N LYS A 49 24.52 16.21 17.23
CA LYS A 49 24.10 16.25 15.82
C LYS A 49 23.49 14.90 15.36
N SER A 50 24.04 13.79 15.84
CA SER A 50 23.58 12.44 15.51
C SER A 50 22.18 12.11 16.04
N VAL A 51 21.75 12.72 17.14
CA VAL A 51 20.37 12.58 17.65
C VAL A 51 19.41 13.34 16.75
N PHE A 52 19.78 14.55 16.33
CA PHE A 52 19.00 15.37 15.41
C PHE A 52 18.82 14.70 14.04
N GLU A 53 19.90 14.20 13.45
CA GLU A 53 19.86 13.47 12.16
C GLU A 53 19.00 12.20 12.26
N ARG A 54 19.06 11.49 13.41
CA ARG A 54 18.23 10.30 13.63
C ARG A 54 16.75 10.65 13.73
N ASP A 55 16.39 11.75 14.40
CA ASP A 55 15.00 12.15 14.51
C ASP A 55 14.43 12.55 13.14
N LEU A 56 15.18 13.34 12.35
CA LEU A 56 14.83 13.64 10.96
C LEU A 56 14.56 12.37 10.14
N GLU A 57 15.46 11.39 10.22
CA GLU A 57 15.32 10.11 9.52
C GLU A 57 14.06 9.36 9.98
N ASN A 58 13.82 9.29 11.30
CA ASN A 58 12.62 8.68 11.85
C ASN A 58 11.34 9.36 11.32
N ARG A 59 11.31 10.70 11.23
CA ARG A 59 10.15 11.43 10.67
C ARG A 59 9.97 11.14 9.18
N CYS A 60 11.04 11.07 8.41
CA CYS A 60 10.99 10.69 7.00
C CYS A 60 10.41 9.28 6.82
N ILE A 61 10.88 8.32 7.63
CA ILE A 61 10.37 6.94 7.63
C ILE A 61 8.88 6.87 7.97
N GLU A 62 8.40 7.67 8.93
CA GLU A 62 6.96 7.70 9.25
C GLU A 62 6.14 8.25 8.07
N VAL A 63 6.60 9.30 7.41
CA VAL A 63 5.94 9.81 6.19
C VAL A 63 5.91 8.77 5.07
N GLU A 64 6.98 7.97 4.91
CA GLU A 64 6.97 6.88 3.95
C GLU A 64 5.92 5.81 4.27
N LYS A 65 5.77 5.46 5.56
CA LYS A 65 4.73 4.51 5.99
C LYS A 65 3.33 5.05 5.71
N ASP A 66 3.09 6.33 5.94
CA ASP A 66 1.81 6.98 5.65
C ASP A 66 1.53 7.00 4.14
N GLY A 67 2.56 7.26 3.32
CA GLY A 67 2.49 7.13 1.86
C GLY A 67 2.12 5.72 1.42
N ILE A 68 2.76 4.69 1.99
CA ILE A 68 2.45 3.29 1.69
C ILE A 68 1.02 2.92 2.13
N LEU A 69 0.58 3.37 3.31
CA LEU A 69 -0.78 3.14 3.79
C LEU A 69 -1.81 3.72 2.82
N THR A 70 -1.57 4.95 2.36
CA THR A 70 -2.43 5.67 1.41
C THR A 70 -2.44 4.98 0.05
N LEU A 71 -1.27 4.59 -0.45
CA LEU A 71 -1.12 3.85 -1.71
C LEU A 71 -1.89 2.52 -1.69
N LEU A 72 -1.70 1.72 -0.64
CA LEU A 72 -2.40 0.43 -0.52
C LEU A 72 -3.92 0.62 -0.36
N ALA A 73 -4.37 1.67 0.32
CA ALA A 73 -5.79 2.02 0.40
C ALA A 73 -6.37 2.42 -0.97
N ALA A 74 -5.64 3.20 -1.77
CA ALA A 74 -6.04 3.56 -3.12
C ALA A 74 -6.14 2.33 -4.03
N ILE A 75 -5.19 1.39 -3.94
CA ILE A 75 -5.26 0.13 -4.68
C ILE A 75 -6.47 -0.70 -4.29
N GLU A 76 -6.77 -0.82 -2.98
CA GLU A 76 -7.99 -1.49 -2.53
C GLU A 76 -9.25 -0.84 -3.12
N ALA A 77 -9.28 0.50 -3.17
CA ALA A 77 -10.38 1.24 -3.79
C ALA A 77 -10.49 0.90 -5.28
N LEU A 78 -9.39 0.86 -6.04
CA LEU A 78 -9.38 0.48 -7.46
C LEU A 78 -10.03 -0.89 -7.70
N PHE A 79 -9.64 -1.92 -6.95
CA PHE A 79 -10.23 -3.26 -7.09
C PHE A 79 -11.71 -3.31 -6.71
N LYS A 80 -12.12 -2.52 -5.70
CA LYS A 80 -13.54 -2.43 -5.31
C LYS A 80 -14.38 -1.69 -6.34
N VAL A 81 -13.87 -0.60 -6.89
CA VAL A 81 -14.51 0.16 -7.97
C VAL A 81 -14.71 -0.74 -9.18
N ASP A 82 -13.66 -1.43 -9.64
CA ASP A 82 -13.76 -2.36 -10.77
C ASP A 82 -14.82 -3.47 -10.51
N PHE A 83 -14.81 -4.06 -9.32
CA PHE A 83 -15.82 -5.04 -8.92
C PHE A 83 -17.24 -4.49 -9.06
N PHE A 84 -17.51 -3.31 -8.49
CA PHE A 84 -18.83 -2.68 -8.54
C PHE A 84 -19.23 -2.30 -9.96
N GLU A 85 -18.33 -1.74 -10.76
CA GLU A 85 -18.59 -1.43 -12.16
C GLU A 85 -18.95 -2.66 -12.97
N ARG A 86 -18.20 -3.76 -12.84
CA ARG A 86 -18.48 -5.02 -13.54
C ARG A 86 -19.85 -5.58 -13.17
N VAL A 87 -20.19 -5.55 -11.88
CA VAL A 87 -21.48 -6.01 -11.38
C VAL A 87 -22.62 -5.15 -11.88
N TYR A 88 -22.50 -3.82 -11.75
CA TYR A 88 -23.57 -2.87 -12.04
C TYR A 88 -23.80 -2.67 -13.53
N ASN A 89 -22.73 -2.60 -14.33
CA ASN A 89 -22.82 -2.45 -15.78
C ASN A 89 -22.97 -3.79 -16.50
N ARG A 90 -22.97 -4.90 -15.75
CA ARG A 90 -23.09 -6.27 -16.27
C ARG A 90 -22.10 -6.52 -17.42
N LYS A 91 -20.85 -6.08 -17.24
CA LYS A 91 -19.77 -6.26 -18.24
C LYS A 91 -19.71 -7.73 -18.68
N ARG A 92 -19.36 -7.98 -19.94
CA ARG A 92 -19.20 -9.36 -20.45
C ARG A 92 -17.94 -9.99 -19.82
N GLY A 93 -17.80 -11.32 -19.94
CA GLY A 93 -16.64 -12.06 -19.45
C GLY A 93 -16.88 -12.92 -18.22
N GLN A 94 -15.98 -13.89 -17.98
CA GLN A 94 -16.07 -14.87 -16.91
C GLN A 94 -15.94 -14.22 -15.52
N LEU A 95 -14.97 -13.33 -15.33
CA LEU A 95 -14.79 -12.57 -14.09
C LEU A 95 -16.03 -11.76 -13.70
N SER A 96 -16.65 -11.09 -14.68
CA SER A 96 -17.89 -10.33 -14.45
C SER A 96 -19.09 -11.24 -14.10
N ARG A 97 -19.09 -12.52 -14.49
CA ARG A 97 -20.11 -13.49 -14.07
C ARG A 97 -19.88 -13.91 -12.63
N THR A 98 -18.66 -14.30 -12.27
CA THR A 98 -18.33 -14.72 -10.90
C THR A 98 -18.51 -13.57 -9.91
N PHE A 99 -18.15 -12.33 -10.26
CA PHE A 99 -18.42 -11.16 -9.44
C PHE A 99 -19.90 -10.91 -9.18
N ARG A 100 -20.78 -11.15 -10.16
CA ARG A 100 -22.23 -11.02 -9.96
C ARG A 100 -22.77 -12.10 -9.04
N GLU A 101 -22.26 -13.33 -9.13
CA GLU A 101 -22.59 -14.42 -8.21
C GLU A 101 -22.13 -14.09 -6.79
N LEU A 102 -20.88 -13.63 -6.66
CA LEU A 102 -20.32 -13.17 -5.40
C LEU A 102 -21.16 -12.03 -4.79
N TYR A 103 -21.57 -11.05 -5.59
CA TYR A 103 -22.45 -9.97 -5.15
C TYR A 103 -23.83 -10.47 -4.71
N LYS A 104 -24.39 -11.50 -5.36
CA LYS A 104 -25.68 -12.11 -4.96
C LYS A 104 -25.59 -12.82 -3.61
N GLN A 105 -24.45 -13.43 -3.28
CA GLN A 105 -24.26 -14.13 -2.01
C GLN A 105 -24.11 -13.20 -0.80
N GLN A 106 -23.66 -11.95 -0.99
CA GLN A 106 -23.37 -11.02 0.12
C GLN A 106 -24.62 -10.35 0.72
N THR A 107 -24.92 -10.52 2.01
CA THR A 107 -26.15 -9.97 2.61
C THR A 107 -26.13 -8.44 2.82
N ASN A 108 -24.98 -7.83 3.11
CA ASN A 108 -24.91 -6.45 3.64
C ASN A 108 -24.09 -5.47 2.78
N ASN A 109 -23.97 -5.68 1.46
CA ASN A 109 -23.11 -4.89 0.56
C ASN A 109 -21.62 -4.78 0.98
N ARG A 110 -21.21 -5.52 2.01
CA ARG A 110 -19.83 -5.61 2.49
C ARG A 110 -19.16 -6.77 1.79
N ILE A 111 -18.43 -6.47 0.72
CA ILE A 111 -17.60 -7.45 0.04
C ILE A 111 -16.18 -7.41 0.58
N SER A 112 -15.63 -8.57 0.90
CA SER A 112 -14.24 -8.71 1.33
C SER A 112 -13.30 -8.56 0.13
N LEU A 113 -12.22 -7.79 0.29
CA LEU A 113 -11.17 -7.67 -0.72
C LEU A 113 -10.55 -9.04 -1.06
N ASN A 114 -10.38 -9.91 -0.06
CA ASN A 114 -9.85 -11.26 -0.30
C ASN A 114 -10.77 -12.10 -1.19
N ALA A 115 -12.10 -11.90 -1.10
CA ALA A 115 -13.03 -12.60 -1.98
C ALA A 115 -12.93 -12.07 -3.42
N ILE A 116 -12.78 -10.76 -3.60
CA ILE A 116 -12.51 -10.14 -4.91
C ILE A 116 -11.21 -10.70 -5.51
N PHE A 117 -10.14 -10.74 -4.71
CA PHE A 117 -8.83 -11.27 -5.13
C PHE A 117 -8.85 -12.74 -5.50
N LYS A 118 -9.62 -13.56 -4.79
CA LYS A 118 -9.78 -14.98 -5.13
C LYS A 118 -10.35 -15.15 -6.54
N GLU A 119 -11.39 -14.39 -6.87
CA GLU A 119 -11.98 -14.46 -8.21
C GLU A 119 -11.05 -13.90 -9.30
N TRP A 120 -10.26 -12.87 -8.99
CA TRP A 120 -9.20 -12.38 -9.88
C TRP A 120 -8.14 -13.44 -10.16
N ILE A 121 -7.67 -14.16 -9.14
CA ILE A 121 -6.71 -15.26 -9.30
C ILE A 121 -7.31 -16.38 -10.15
N ASN A 122 -8.58 -16.74 -9.90
CA ASN A 122 -9.25 -17.83 -10.63
C ASN A 122 -9.48 -17.51 -12.11
N ALA A 123 -9.76 -16.24 -12.43
CA ALA A 123 -10.05 -15.80 -13.80
C ALA A 123 -8.81 -15.32 -14.56
N GLY A 124 -7.76 -14.90 -13.84
CA GLY A 124 -6.54 -14.34 -14.41
C GLY A 124 -5.54 -15.40 -14.87
N ASP A 125 -4.47 -14.93 -15.51
CA ASP A 125 -3.32 -15.78 -15.84
C ASP A 125 -2.32 -15.87 -14.67
N GLY A 126 -1.22 -16.59 -14.90
CA GLY A 126 -0.15 -16.73 -13.90
C GLY A 126 0.49 -15.40 -13.49
N SER A 127 0.46 -14.36 -14.33
CA SER A 127 1.02 -13.05 -14.00
C SER A 127 0.10 -12.27 -13.05
N CYS A 128 -1.21 -12.25 -13.34
CA CYS A 128 -2.22 -11.65 -12.47
C CYS A 128 -2.24 -12.34 -11.10
N SER A 129 -2.17 -13.67 -11.08
CA SER A 129 -2.10 -14.43 -9.83
C SER A 129 -0.90 -14.05 -8.97
N LYS A 130 0.29 -13.87 -9.56
CA LYS A 130 1.49 -13.43 -8.84
C LYS A 130 1.30 -12.04 -8.23
N LEU A 131 0.77 -11.10 -9.01
CA LEU A 131 0.51 -9.74 -8.53
C LEU A 131 -0.47 -9.73 -7.35
N ILE A 132 -1.61 -10.42 -7.48
CA ILE A 132 -2.63 -10.47 -6.43
C ILE A 132 -2.07 -11.12 -5.15
N ASN A 133 -1.26 -12.17 -5.28
CA ASN A 133 -0.60 -12.79 -4.13
C ASN A 133 0.40 -11.84 -3.45
N ALA A 134 1.17 -11.07 -4.21
CA ALA A 134 2.07 -10.04 -3.67
C ALA A 134 1.27 -8.96 -2.93
N LEU A 135 0.17 -8.49 -3.52
CA LEU A 135 -0.74 -7.52 -2.91
C LEU A 135 -1.35 -8.06 -1.62
N GLN A 136 -1.79 -9.31 -1.56
CA GLN A 136 -2.29 -9.92 -0.32
C GLN A 136 -1.27 -9.86 0.83
N GLY A 137 0.02 -10.04 0.52
CA GLY A 137 1.11 -9.83 1.47
C GLY A 137 1.19 -8.37 1.94
N ALA A 138 1.15 -7.42 1.00
CA ALA A 138 1.19 -5.99 1.30
C ALA A 138 -0.03 -5.51 2.11
N PHE A 139 -1.23 -6.06 1.89
CA PHE A 139 -2.42 -5.71 2.66
C PHE A 139 -2.32 -6.12 4.13
N LYS A 140 -1.52 -7.14 4.48
CA LYS A 140 -1.20 -7.44 5.89
C LYS A 140 -0.34 -6.34 6.52
N TYR A 141 0.55 -5.73 5.73
CA TYR A 141 1.33 -4.58 6.17
C TYR A 141 0.44 -3.34 6.33
N ARG A 142 -0.42 -3.04 5.35
CA ARG A 142 -1.45 -1.99 5.46
C ARG A 142 -2.28 -2.14 6.73
N HIS A 143 -2.75 -3.36 7.01
CA HIS A 143 -3.55 -3.63 8.21
C HIS A 143 -2.77 -3.30 9.49
N TRP A 144 -1.52 -3.74 9.59
CA TRP A 144 -0.64 -3.40 10.71
C TRP A 144 -0.42 -1.88 10.88
N LEU A 145 -0.19 -1.16 9.78
CA LEU A 145 -0.08 0.30 9.78
C LEU A 145 -1.37 0.97 10.27
N ALA A 146 -2.53 0.58 9.71
CA ALA A 146 -3.82 1.19 10.00
C ALA A 146 -4.27 1.03 11.47
N HIS A 147 -3.78 0.01 12.15
CA HIS A 147 -4.08 -0.24 13.56
C HIS A 147 -3.04 0.34 14.53
N GLY A 148 -2.17 1.25 14.07
CA GLY A 148 -1.18 1.89 14.94
C GLY A 148 -0.07 0.94 15.41
N ARG A 149 0.12 -0.18 14.70
CA ARG A 149 1.29 -1.08 14.87
C ARG A 149 1.41 -1.72 16.26
N TYR A 150 0.30 -1.90 16.98
CA TYR A 150 0.32 -2.35 18.38
C TYR A 150 0.75 -3.82 18.60
N TRP A 151 0.79 -4.65 17.55
CA TRP A 151 1.27 -6.03 17.63
C TRP A 151 2.55 -6.24 16.85
N VAL A 152 3.36 -7.20 17.31
CA VAL A 152 4.50 -7.71 16.53
C VAL A 152 3.93 -8.58 15.42
N PRO A 153 4.11 -8.21 14.16
CA PRO A 153 3.57 -8.98 13.07
C PRO A 153 4.33 -10.30 12.92
N LYS A 154 3.58 -11.40 12.78
CA LYS A 154 4.11 -12.73 12.46
C LYS A 154 4.48 -12.81 10.97
N TYR A 155 5.39 -11.95 10.52
CA TYR A 155 5.89 -11.99 9.16
C TYR A 155 6.98 -13.06 9.08
N GLY A 156 6.64 -14.25 8.57
CA GLY A 156 7.65 -15.23 8.21
C GLY A 156 8.44 -14.72 7.00
N GLN A 157 9.60 -14.09 7.22
CA GLN A 157 10.63 -13.69 6.23
C GLN A 157 10.20 -12.99 4.92
N LYS A 158 8.91 -12.75 4.64
CA LYS A 158 8.38 -12.39 3.31
C LYS A 158 7.50 -11.13 3.26
N CYS A 159 7.33 -10.41 4.37
CA CYS A 159 6.74 -9.06 4.34
C CYS A 159 7.81 -7.96 4.53
N GLN A 160 9.04 -8.24 4.07
CA GLN A 160 9.88 -7.18 3.54
C GLN A 160 9.34 -6.86 2.14
N PRO A 161 9.41 -5.62 1.65
CA PRO A 161 9.25 -5.38 0.21
C PRO A 161 10.15 -6.39 -0.54
N PRO A 162 9.68 -6.97 -1.66
CA PRO A 162 10.50 -7.90 -2.43
C PRO A 162 11.87 -7.24 -2.68
N ARG A 163 12.93 -7.90 -2.22
CA ARG A 163 14.29 -7.42 -2.45
C ARG A 163 14.53 -7.41 -3.96
N PRO A 164 15.15 -6.36 -4.52
CA PRO A 164 15.66 -6.43 -5.89
C PRO A 164 16.57 -7.67 -5.97
N GLU A 165 16.32 -8.53 -6.94
CA GLU A 165 16.92 -9.86 -7.01
C GLU A 165 18.46 -9.79 -6.99
N GLY A 166 19.04 -10.36 -5.94
CA GLY A 166 20.48 -10.51 -5.74
C GLY A 166 20.72 -11.65 -4.74
N ARG A 167 21.46 -12.66 -5.19
CA ARG A 167 21.60 -14.00 -4.59
C ARG A 167 21.82 -14.04 -3.07
N GLY A 168 20.98 -14.85 -2.42
CA GLY A 168 21.32 -15.80 -1.35
C GLY A 168 22.21 -15.32 -0.20
N LEU A 169 21.61 -14.71 0.83
CA LEU A 169 22.14 -14.76 2.20
C LEU A 169 20.98 -14.86 3.21
N LYS A 170 21.05 -15.87 4.08
CA LYS A 170 20.14 -16.06 5.22
C LYS A 170 20.27 -14.90 6.22
N PRO A 171 19.20 -14.40 6.86
CA PRO A 171 19.33 -13.32 7.81
C PRO A 171 19.76 -13.87 9.18
N SER A 172 20.97 -13.52 9.58
CA SER A 172 21.32 -13.34 10.98
C SER A 172 21.19 -11.85 11.32
N PHE A 173 20.83 -11.60 12.58
CA PHE A 173 20.92 -10.32 13.30
C PHE A 173 19.89 -9.22 13.03
N ALA A 174 19.12 -8.97 14.10
CA ALA A 174 18.85 -7.65 14.61
C ALA A 174 20.16 -6.97 15.01
N ARG A 175 20.51 -5.84 14.42
CA ARG A 175 21.39 -4.79 15.00
C ARG A 175 21.32 -3.54 14.15
N GLN A 176 21.53 -2.40 14.80
CA GLN A 176 21.54 -1.06 14.21
C GLN A 176 22.38 -0.95 12.94
N GLY A 177 21.99 0.00 12.07
CA GLY A 177 22.85 0.56 11.03
C GLY A 177 22.29 0.42 9.63
N SER A 178 21.91 1.56 9.05
CA SER A 178 21.88 1.81 7.60
C SER A 178 21.41 0.63 6.73
N VAL A 179 20.10 0.38 6.72
CA VAL A 179 19.52 -0.22 5.52
C VAL A 179 19.31 0.94 4.58
N ASP A 180 20.06 0.94 3.49
CA ASP A 180 19.74 1.65 2.27
C ASP A 180 18.37 1.13 1.79
N GLN A 181 17.30 1.62 2.45
CA GLN A 181 15.90 1.34 2.09
C GLN A 181 15.63 2.15 0.84
N GLY A 182 16.21 1.72 -0.28
CA GLY A 182 15.89 2.23 -1.59
C GLY A 182 14.37 2.38 -1.67
N ASN A 183 13.95 3.65 -1.80
CA ASN A 183 12.61 4.15 -1.52
C ASN A 183 11.52 3.10 -1.79
N ILE A 184 11.06 2.42 -0.72
CA ILE A 184 10.13 1.29 -0.79
C ILE A 184 8.83 1.71 -1.47
N PHE A 185 8.43 2.97 -1.24
CA PHE A 185 7.29 3.55 -1.90
C PHE A 185 7.49 3.65 -3.42
N ASN A 186 8.64 4.14 -3.89
CA ASN A 186 8.94 4.19 -5.33
C ASN A 186 8.96 2.80 -5.96
N TYR A 187 9.50 1.80 -5.26
CA TYR A 187 9.45 0.41 -5.73
C TYR A 187 8.01 -0.05 -5.97
N TRP A 188 7.13 0.15 -4.98
CA TRP A 188 5.73 -0.23 -5.11
C TRP A 188 5.03 0.59 -6.20
N GLN A 189 5.27 1.90 -6.28
CA GLN A 189 4.69 2.75 -7.31
C GLN A 189 5.04 2.24 -8.72
N SER A 190 6.32 1.97 -8.99
CA SER A 190 6.78 1.46 -10.29
C SER A 190 6.26 0.06 -10.57
N TYR A 191 6.41 -0.87 -9.62
CA TYR A 191 5.91 -2.25 -9.76
C TYR A 191 4.41 -2.27 -10.07
N LEU A 192 3.63 -1.40 -9.44
CA LEU A 192 2.18 -1.34 -9.66
C LEU A 192 1.82 -0.70 -10.99
N LYS A 193 2.48 0.40 -11.39
CA LYS A 193 2.28 1.01 -12.71
C LYS A 193 2.49 0.01 -13.84
N GLU A 194 3.51 -0.84 -13.72
CA GLU A 194 3.85 -1.84 -14.73
C GLU A 194 2.89 -3.04 -14.76
N ASN A 195 2.37 -3.46 -13.60
CA ASN A 195 1.66 -4.74 -13.48
C ASN A 195 0.14 -4.62 -13.28
N ILE A 196 -0.39 -3.48 -12.81
CA ILE A 196 -1.81 -3.38 -12.45
C ILE A 196 -2.74 -3.15 -13.66
N SER A 197 -2.31 -2.34 -14.63
CA SER A 197 -3.13 -2.00 -15.80
C SER A 197 -3.42 -3.23 -16.65
N SER A 198 -2.42 -4.10 -16.83
CA SER A 198 -2.55 -5.35 -17.57
C SER A 198 -3.50 -6.37 -16.93
N CYS A 199 -3.78 -6.21 -15.63
CA CYS A 199 -4.75 -7.02 -14.91
C CYS A 199 -6.15 -6.40 -15.02
N ILE A 200 -6.31 -5.10 -14.72
CA ILE A 200 -7.63 -4.45 -14.63
C ILE A 200 -8.36 -4.37 -15.99
N GLU A 201 -7.63 -4.19 -17.09
CA GLU A 201 -8.24 -4.00 -18.42
C GLU A 201 -8.78 -5.29 -19.08
N ARG A 202 -8.63 -6.46 -18.45
CA ARG A 202 -9.13 -7.76 -18.95
C ARG A 202 -10.57 -8.07 -18.56
#